data_AF-A0A7Z9UBH0-F1
#
_entry.id   AF-A0A7Z9UBH0-F1
#
_cell.length_a   1.000
_cell.length_b   1.000
_cell.length_c   1.000
_cell.angle_alpha   90.00
_cell.angle_beta   90.00
_cell.angle_gamma   90.00
#
_symmetry.space_group_name_H-M   'P 1'
#
loop_
_entity.id
_entity.type
_entity.pdbx_description
1 polymer ?
#
loop_
_entity_poly.entity_id
_entity_poly.type
_entity_poly.pdbx_seq_one_letter_code
_entity_poly.pdbx_strand_id
1 'polypeptide(L)'
;MRFYTGIIVLVLLSFLSSSATAQEKKPPRDIKFSSDTADYDENLNRVRLVGDVVITSEGSRLEAPYAVYYTVKQYAEFLGGVKMVGEQSTATGKELKVWYGDTKARLEGR
;
A
#
# COMPACT_ATOMS: atom_id res chain seq x y z
N MET A 1 17.51 11.82 21.41
CA MET A 1 17.00 10.63 20.68
C MET A 1 17.00 10.99 19.20
N ARG A 2 17.90 10.39 18.40
CA ARG A 2 18.18 10.82 17.02
C ARG A 2 17.07 10.31 16.11
N PHE A 3 16.33 11.24 15.54
CA PHE A 3 15.24 11.01 14.59
C PHE A 3 15.79 10.40 13.29
N TYR A 4 15.48 9.12 13.05
CA TYR A 4 15.74 8.45 11.77
C TYR A 4 14.59 8.71 10.78
N THR A 5 14.22 9.98 10.59
CA THR A 5 13.14 10.39 9.66
C THR A 5 13.64 10.57 8.21
N GLY A 6 14.91 10.24 7.93
CA GLY A 6 15.55 10.52 6.64
C GLY A 6 15.71 9.35 5.67
N ILE A 7 15.58 8.09 6.12
CA ILE A 7 15.95 6.92 5.29
C ILE A 7 14.72 6.16 4.75
N ILE A 8 13.59 6.15 5.48
CA ILE A 8 12.38 5.45 5.04
C ILE A 8 11.71 6.14 3.84
N VAL A 9 11.88 7.45 3.68
CA VAL A 9 11.34 8.21 2.54
C VAL A 9 12.10 7.93 1.24
N LEU A 10 13.38 7.52 1.33
CA LEU A 10 14.26 7.42 0.16
C LEU A 10 14.01 6.14 -0.66
N VAL A 11 13.52 5.06 -0.05
CA VAL A 11 13.07 3.84 -0.77
C VAL A 11 11.70 4.05 -1.42
N LEU A 12 10.88 4.97 -0.90
CA LEU A 12 9.62 5.38 -1.55
C LEU A 12 9.83 6.37 -2.71
N LEU A 13 10.96 7.09 -2.76
CA LEU A 13 11.28 8.06 -3.82
C LEU A 13 11.80 7.43 -5.12
N SER A 14 12.32 6.20 -5.07
CA SER A 14 12.57 5.40 -6.29
C SER A 14 11.30 5.01 -7.05
N PHE A 15 10.10 5.29 -6.50
CA PHE A 15 8.82 5.21 -7.22
C PHE A 15 8.47 6.47 -8.04
N LEU A 16 9.22 7.58 -7.92
CA LEU A 16 8.85 8.87 -8.53
C LEU A 16 9.92 9.47 -9.46
N SER A 17 11.10 8.86 -9.58
CA SER A 17 12.13 9.34 -10.51
C SER A 17 11.95 8.73 -11.91
N SER A 18 11.11 9.37 -12.73
CA SER A 18 11.29 9.45 -14.18
C SER A 18 10.52 10.67 -14.71
N SER A 19 11.21 11.80 -14.83
CA SER A 19 10.69 12.95 -15.58
C SER A 19 10.89 12.72 -17.08
N ALA A 20 9.76 12.57 -17.78
CA ALA A 20 9.48 12.96 -19.16
C ALA A 20 10.60 12.88 -20.22
N THR A 21 10.65 11.77 -20.97
CA THR A 21 10.60 11.77 -22.44
C THR A 21 9.97 10.45 -22.90
N ALA A 22 8.97 10.52 -23.78
CA ALA A 22 8.14 9.40 -24.26
C ALA A 22 7.23 8.77 -23.19
N GLN A 23 5.93 9.02 -23.31
CA GLN A 23 4.90 8.28 -22.58
C GLN A 23 4.81 6.88 -23.20
N GLU A 24 5.80 6.02 -22.93
CA GLU A 24 5.52 4.59 -22.91
C GLU A 24 4.44 4.42 -21.85
N LYS A 25 3.21 4.12 -22.30
CA LYS A 25 2.18 3.56 -21.42
C LYS A 25 2.80 2.31 -20.82
N LYS A 26 3.45 2.45 -19.64
CA LYS A 26 3.80 1.30 -18.82
C LYS A 26 2.52 0.47 -18.74
N PRO A 27 2.59 -0.83 -19.07
CA PRO A 27 1.41 -1.67 -19.00
C PRO A 27 0.77 -1.51 -17.61
N PRO A 28 -0.57 -1.56 -17.50
CA PRO A 28 -1.24 -1.45 -16.21
C PRO A 28 -0.57 -2.45 -15.25
N ARG A 29 -0.11 -1.94 -14.11
CA ARG A 29 0.62 -2.75 -13.12
C ARG A 29 -0.25 -3.94 -12.74
N ASP A 30 0.27 -5.15 -12.88
CA ASP A 30 -0.41 -6.36 -12.45
C ASP A 30 -0.48 -6.34 -10.92
N ILE A 31 -1.65 -5.98 -10.39
CA ILE A 31 -1.94 -5.97 -8.95
C ILE A 31 -2.88 -7.13 -8.71
N LYS A 32 -2.42 -8.09 -7.90
CA LYS A 32 -3.24 -9.21 -7.43
C LYS A 32 -3.53 -9.02 -5.96
N PHE A 33 -4.76 -9.27 -5.57
CA PHE A 33 -5.16 -9.29 -4.17
C PHE A 33 -5.98 -10.54 -3.87
N SER A 34 -5.85 -11.05 -2.65
CA SER A 34 -6.66 -12.15 -2.12
C SER A 34 -7.01 -11.89 -0.66
N SER A 35 -8.15 -12.41 -0.23
CA SER A 35 -8.62 -12.42 1.15
C SER A 35 -9.68 -13.52 1.32
N ASP A 36 -10.06 -13.83 2.56
CA ASP A 36 -11.14 -14.78 2.83
C ASP A 36 -12.49 -14.23 2.38
N THR A 37 -12.71 -12.93 2.55
CA THR A 37 -13.92 -12.24 2.12
C THR A 37 -13.59 -10.88 1.54
N ALA A 38 -14.35 -10.48 0.53
CA ALA A 38 -14.31 -9.16 -0.06
C ALA A 38 -15.74 -8.64 -0.26
N ASP A 39 -15.99 -7.40 0.14
CA ASP A 39 -17.29 -6.75 -0.08
C ASP A 39 -17.11 -5.28 -0.50
N TYR A 40 -18.10 -4.79 -1.24
CA TYR A 40 -18.22 -3.38 -1.60
C TYR A 40 -19.50 -2.81 -0.99
N ASP A 41 -19.34 -1.73 -0.24
CA ASP A 41 -20.44 -0.98 0.35
C ASP A 41 -20.63 0.32 -0.43
N GLU A 42 -21.69 0.37 -1.22
CA GLU A 42 -22.07 1.53 -2.05
C GLU A 42 -22.45 2.75 -1.20
N ASN A 43 -23.10 2.55 -0.06
CA ASN A 43 -23.53 3.65 0.80
C ASN A 43 -22.32 4.35 1.42
N LEU A 44 -21.32 3.56 1.81
CA LEU A 44 -20.09 4.07 2.44
C LEU A 44 -18.94 4.30 1.45
N ASN A 45 -19.14 3.98 0.18
CA ASN A 45 -18.14 4.10 -0.89
C ASN A 45 -16.80 3.46 -0.49
N ARG A 46 -16.85 2.20 -0.04
CA ARG A 46 -15.66 1.49 0.42
C ARG A 46 -15.66 0.02 0.02
N VAL A 47 -14.46 -0.48 -0.29
CA VAL A 47 -14.17 -1.90 -0.44
C VAL A 47 -13.53 -2.40 0.85
N ARG A 48 -13.96 -3.56 1.35
CA ARG A 48 -13.35 -4.23 2.50
C ARG A 48 -12.81 -5.58 2.09
N LEU A 49 -11.62 -5.90 2.59
CA LEU A 49 -10.98 -7.21 2.49
C LEU A 49 -10.75 -7.70 3.91
N VAL A 50 -11.24 -8.90 4.22
CA VAL A 50 -11.20 -9.48 5.56
C VAL A 50 -10.59 -10.87 5.48
N GLY A 51 -9.66 -11.15 6.40
CA GLY A 51 -9.00 -12.45 6.52
C GLY A 51 -7.86 -12.61 5.53
N ASP A 52 -6.66 -12.85 6.06
CA ASP A 52 -5.43 -13.13 5.31
C ASP A 52 -5.26 -12.30 4.03
N VAL A 53 -5.41 -10.98 4.16
CA VAL A 53 -5.29 -10.05 3.03
C VAL A 53 -3.86 -10.08 2.53
N VAL A 54 -3.71 -10.42 1.25
CA VAL A 54 -2.44 -10.43 0.56
C VAL A 54 -2.58 -9.58 -0.69
N ILE A 55 -1.66 -8.64 -0.89
CA ILE A 55 -1.56 -7.84 -2.12
C ILE A 55 -0.16 -8.03 -2.69
N THR A 56 -0.07 -8.37 -3.98
CA THR A 56 1.21 -8.50 -4.68
C THR A 56 1.27 -7.61 -5.91
N SER A 57 2.40 -6.94 -6.11
CA SER A 57 2.69 -6.14 -7.31
C SER A 57 4.20 -6.02 -7.51
N GLU A 58 4.68 -6.24 -8.75
CA GLU A 58 6.08 -5.98 -9.16
C GLU A 58 7.13 -6.46 -8.13
N GLY A 59 7.05 -7.72 -7.70
CA GLY A 59 8.02 -8.31 -6.75
C GLY A 59 7.82 -7.90 -5.28
N SER A 60 6.83 -7.07 -4.97
CA SER A 60 6.44 -6.68 -3.62
C SER A 60 5.19 -7.43 -3.16
N ARG A 61 5.13 -7.73 -1.86
CA ARG A 61 4.04 -8.43 -1.19
C ARG A 61 3.67 -7.72 0.11
N LEU A 62 2.40 -7.38 0.26
CA LEU A 62 1.80 -6.81 1.47
C LEU A 62 0.87 -7.85 2.07
N GLU A 63 0.98 -8.05 3.38
CA GLU A 63 0.13 -8.95 4.18
C GLU A 63 -0.50 -8.16 5.32
N ALA A 64 -1.80 -8.34 5.54
CA ALA A 64 -2.54 -7.78 6.66
C ALA A 64 -3.79 -8.62 7.00
N PRO A 65 -4.27 -8.65 8.25
CA PRO A 65 -5.55 -9.28 8.58
C PRO A 65 -6.78 -8.61 7.96
N TYR A 66 -6.70 -7.29 7.73
CA TYR A 66 -7.81 -6.49 7.24
C TYR A 66 -7.32 -5.33 6.37
N ALA A 67 -8.07 -5.04 5.31
CA ALA A 67 -7.87 -3.83 4.51
C ALA A 67 -9.20 -3.17 4.18
N VAL A 68 -9.20 -1.84 4.13
CA VAL A 68 -10.31 -1.04 3.63
C VAL A 68 -9.81 -0.01 2.64
N TYR A 69 -10.49 0.12 1.50
CA TYR A 69 -10.23 1.15 0.51
C TYR A 69 -11.43 2.07 0.38
N TYR A 70 -11.22 3.37 0.60
CA TYR A 70 -12.25 4.40 0.47
C TYR A 70 -12.18 4.97 -0.95
N THR A 71 -13.17 4.63 -1.79
CA THR A 71 -13.11 4.88 -3.23
C THR A 71 -13.17 6.37 -3.58
N VAL A 72 -13.99 7.15 -2.86
CA VAL A 72 -14.11 8.60 -3.05
C VAL A 72 -12.89 9.36 -2.54
N LYS A 73 -12.38 8.98 -1.36
CA LYS A 73 -11.24 9.65 -0.72
C LYS A 73 -9.89 9.15 -1.25
N GLN A 74 -9.89 8.08 -2.04
CA GLN A 74 -8.71 7.49 -2.67
C GLN A 74 -7.58 7.19 -1.67
N TYR A 75 -7.92 6.55 -0.55
CA TYR A 75 -6.94 6.04 0.40
C TYR A 75 -7.33 4.66 0.92
N ALA A 76 -6.31 3.87 1.26
CA ALA A 76 -6.46 2.56 1.87
C ALA A 76 -5.86 2.53 3.28
N GLU A 77 -6.46 1.72 4.15
CA GLU A 77 -5.94 1.38 5.47
C GLU A 77 -5.78 -0.13 5.57
N PHE A 78 -4.63 -0.57 6.08
CA PHE A 78 -4.32 -1.96 6.38
C PHE A 78 -4.11 -2.09 7.89
N LEU A 79 -4.85 -2.98 8.53
CA LEU A 79 -5.01 -3.04 9.97
C LEU A 79 -4.73 -4.43 10.52
N GLY A 80 -4.38 -4.49 11.81
CA GLY A 80 -4.22 -5.75 12.55
C GLY A 80 -2.81 -6.33 12.55
N GLY A 81 -1.83 -5.59 12.04
CA GLY A 81 -0.48 -6.08 11.80
C GLY A 81 -0.22 -6.16 10.30
N VAL A 82 0.69 -5.31 9.83
CA VAL A 82 1.04 -5.18 8.42
C VAL A 82 2.47 -5.67 8.25
N LYS A 83 2.69 -6.50 7.23
CA LYS A 83 4.01 -6.90 6.77
C LYS A 83 4.13 -6.60 5.29
N MET A 84 5.13 -5.83 4.91
CA MET A 84 5.45 -5.52 3.54
C MET A 84 6.83 -6.09 3.22
N VAL A 85 6.91 -6.95 2.22
CA VAL A 85 8.13 -7.56 1.72
C VAL A 85 8.37 -7.01 0.32
N GLY A 86 9.42 -6.22 0.15
CA GLY A 86 9.95 -5.84 -1.16
C GLY A 86 11.16 -6.71 -1.52
N GLU A 87 11.79 -6.42 -2.67
CA GLU A 87 12.91 -7.23 -3.17
C GLU A 87 14.10 -7.31 -2.20
N GLN A 88 14.39 -6.23 -1.47
CA GLN A 88 15.58 -6.10 -0.62
C GLN A 88 15.26 -5.67 0.81
N SER A 89 13.98 -5.52 1.15
CA SER A 89 13.58 -4.99 2.45
C SER A 89 12.28 -5.58 2.95
N THR A 90 12.13 -5.63 4.27
CA THR A 90 10.87 -5.98 4.93
C THR A 90 10.53 -4.88 5.92
N ALA A 91 9.30 -4.40 5.89
CA ALA A 91 8.75 -3.45 6.84
C ALA A 91 7.58 -4.10 7.58
N THR A 92 7.49 -3.87 8.90
CA THR A 92 6.39 -4.35 9.73
C THR A 92 5.82 -3.20 10.55
N GLY A 93 4.52 -3.22 10.78
CA GLY A 93 3.82 -2.22 11.58
C GLY A 93 2.48 -2.75 12.05
N LYS A 94 1.77 -1.97 12.86
CA LYS A 94 0.39 -2.29 13.25
C LYS A 94 -0.62 -1.85 12.21
N GLU A 95 -0.32 -0.74 11.56
CA GLU A 95 -1.21 -0.07 10.62
C GLU A 95 -0.39 0.56 9.49
N LEU A 96 -0.92 0.47 8.27
CA LEU A 96 -0.42 1.17 7.11
C LEU A 96 -1.56 1.96 6.48
N LYS A 97 -1.35 3.27 6.28
CA LYS A 97 -2.23 4.12 5.49
C LYS A 97 -1.56 4.52 4.19
N VAL A 98 -2.29 4.44 3.08
CA VAL A 98 -1.82 4.81 1.75
C VAL A 98 -2.82 5.77 1.11
N TRP A 99 -2.38 6.99 0.80
CA TRP A 99 -3.15 7.99 0.07
C TRP A 99 -2.68 8.03 -1.38
N TYR A 100 -3.52 7.58 -2.30
CA TYR A 100 -3.17 7.46 -3.72
C TYR A 100 -3.19 8.82 -4.45
N GLY A 101 -4.02 9.76 -4.01
CA GLY A 101 -4.04 11.12 -4.56
C GLY A 101 -2.77 11.92 -4.25
N ASP A 102 -2.19 11.71 -3.06
CA ASP A 102 -1.03 12.47 -2.58
C ASP A 102 0.30 11.69 -2.70
N THR A 103 0.27 10.49 -3.29
CA THR A 103 1.41 9.54 -3.34
C THR A 103 2.11 9.41 -1.98
N LYS A 104 1.33 9.24 -0.92
CA LYS A 104 1.81 9.24 0.46
C LYS A 104 1.48 7.92 1.13
N ALA A 105 2.43 7.39 1.90
CA ALA A 105 2.23 6.23 2.76
C ALA A 105 2.73 6.51 4.17
N ARG A 106 2.06 5.93 5.17
CA ARG A 106 2.46 6.00 6.58
C ARG A 106 2.29 4.63 7.22
N LEU A 107 3.41 4.03 7.60
CA LEU A 107 3.46 2.81 8.40
C LEU A 107 3.67 3.19 9.86
N GLU A 108 2.78 2.74 10.74
CA GLU A 108 2.88 2.97 12.18
C GLU A 108 3.36 1.69 12.88
N GLY A 109 4.55 1.78 13.49
CA GLY A 109 5.12 0.73 14.34
C GLY A 109 4.87 1.00 15.83
N ARG A 110 5.15 0.01 16.68
CA ARG A 110 5.26 0.20 18.13
C ARG A 110 6.72 0.23 18.55
#